data_AF-A0A535KZP9-F1
#
_entry.id   AF-A0A535KZP9-F1
#
_cell.length_a   1.000
_cell.length_b   1.000
_cell.length_c   1.000
_cell.angle_alpha   90.00
_cell.angle_beta   90.00
_cell.angle_gamma   90.00
#
_symmetry.space_group_name_H-M   'P 1'
#
loop_
_entity.id
_entity.type
_entity.pdbx_description
1 polymer ?
#
loop_
_entity_poly.entity_id
_entity_poly.type
_entity_poly.pdbx_seq_one_letter_code
_entity_poly.pdbx_strand_id
1 'polypeptide(L)' 'MQETRDPIQELLIAARRTQILDAAAAVFAEKGFHRATIKDIARVAGIADGTIYTYFSSKTDVLLG' A
#
# COMPACT_ATOMS: atom_id res chain seq x y z
N MET A 1 -20.50 -17.12 -16.57
CA MET A 1 -19.33 -17.89 -16.08
C MET A 1 -18.48 -16.90 -15.32
N GLN A 2 -18.47 -16.96 -13.99
CA GLN A 2 -17.63 -16.06 -13.20
C GLN A 2 -16.24 -16.69 -13.12
N GLU A 3 -15.27 -16.00 -13.70
CA GLU A 3 -13.85 -16.31 -13.59
C GLU A 3 -13.47 -16.21 -12.11
N THR A 4 -13.44 -17.35 -11.42
CA THR A 4 -12.99 -17.41 -10.03
C THR A 4 -11.51 -17.08 -10.06
N ARG A 5 -11.15 -15.86 -9.67
CA ARG A 5 -9.75 -15.46 -9.52
C ARG A 5 -9.06 -16.51 -8.65
N ASP A 6 -7.90 -16.97 -9.10
CA ASP A 6 -7.08 -17.94 -8.37
C ASP A 6 -6.93 -17.48 -6.90
N PRO A 7 -7.35 -18.30 -5.91
CA PRO A 7 -7.29 -17.94 -4.48
C PRO A 7 -5.91 -17.47 -4.04
N ILE A 8 -4.85 -17.98 -4.65
CA ILE A 8 -3.48 -17.55 -4.36
C ILE A 8 -3.26 -16.10 -4.79
N GLN A 9 -3.83 -15.68 -5.92
CA GLN A 9 -3.73 -14.29 -6.39
C GLN A 9 -4.42 -13.33 -5.44
N GLU A 10 -5.60 -13.68 -4.94
CA GLU A 10 -6.33 -12.84 -3.97
C GLU A 10 -5.55 -12.66 -2.67
N LEU A 11 -4.94 -13.74 -2.16
CA LEU A 11 -4.08 -13.70 -0.98
C LEU A 11 -2.84 -12.81 -1.20
N LEU A 12 -2.20 -12.91 -2.37
CA LEU A 12 -1.04 -12.09 -2.71
C LEU A 12 -1.38 -10.61 -2.80
N ILE A 13 -2.55 -10.26 -3.34
CA ILE A 13 -3.05 -8.87 -3.41
C ILE A 13 -3.30 -8.34 -1.99
N ALA A 14 -3.98 -9.11 -1.13
CA ALA A 14 -4.25 -8.73 0.24
C ALA A 14 -2.95 -8.56 1.06
N ALA A 15 -1.99 -9.46 0.88
CA ALA A 15 -0.68 -9.37 1.51
C ALA A 15 0.09 -8.12 1.05
N ARG A 16 0.04 -7.80 -0.25
CA ARG A 16 0.69 -6.58 -0.77
C ARG A 16 0.05 -5.32 -0.21
N ARG A 17 -1.28 -5.29 -0.12
CA ARG A 17 -1.99 -4.17 0.49
C ARG A 17 -1.59 -3.98 1.95
N THR A 18 -1.50 -5.07 2.71
CA THR A 18 -1.07 -5.05 4.12
C THR A 18 0.37 -4.52 4.26
N GLN A 19 1.30 -5.00 3.43
CA GLN A 19 2.67 -4.51 3.40
C GLN A 19 2.77 -2.99 3.18
N ILE A 20 1.91 -2.43 2.30
CA ILE A 20 1.87 -0.98 2.06
C ILE A 20 1.34 -0.25 3.30
N LEU A 21 0.31 -0.78 3.96
CA LEU A 21 -0.27 -0.16 5.16
C LEU A 21 0.69 -0.17 6.34
N ASP A 22 1.44 -1.26 6.55
CA ASP A 22 2.44 -1.35 7.61
C ASP A 22 3.56 -0.31 7.41
N ALA A 23 4.04 -0.19 6.17
CA ALA A 23 5.03 0.83 5.80
C ALA A 23 4.47 2.25 5.96
N ALA A 24 3.20 2.46 5.58
CA ALA A 24 2.54 3.75 5.74
C ALA A 24 2.42 4.16 7.21
N ALA A 25 2.04 3.22 8.07
CA ALA A 25 1.93 3.45 9.51
C ALA A 25 3.27 3.89 10.10
N ALA A 26 4.37 3.22 9.72
CA ALA A 26 5.72 3.60 10.15
C ALA A 26 6.10 5.02 9.69
N VAL A 27 5.87 5.32 8.41
CA VAL A 27 6.20 6.64 7.83
C VAL A 27 5.34 7.76 8.43
N PHE A 28 4.05 7.51 8.65
CA PHE A 28 3.16 8.47 9.28
C PHE A 28 3.51 8.70 10.75
N ALA A 29 3.91 7.67 11.48
CA ALA A 29 4.38 7.80 12.86
C ALA A 29 5.68 8.62 12.95
N GLU A 30 6.61 8.45 12.01
CA GLU A 30 7.90 9.16 12.00
C GLU A 30 7.76 10.63 11.55
N LYS A 31 6.99 10.88 10.48
CA LYS A 31 6.98 12.18 9.79
C LYS A 31 5.70 12.99 9.98
N GLY A 32 4.62 12.35 10.46
CA GLY A 32 3.26 12.87 10.37
C GLY A 32 2.69 12.80 8.95
N PHE A 33 1.36 12.81 8.85
CA PHE A 33 0.66 12.65 7.57
C PHE A 33 1.04 13.70 6.53
N HIS A 34 1.14 14.97 6.91
CA HIS A 34 1.39 16.06 5.94
C HIS A 34 2.76 15.97 5.29
N ARG A 35 3.81 15.59 6.04
CA ARG A 35 5.20 15.49 5.53
C ARG A 35 5.50 14.15 4.87
N ALA A 36 4.75 13.10 5.20
CA ALA A 36 4.87 11.81 4.55
C ALA A 36 4.52 11.87 3.06
N THR A 37 5.23 11.10 2.24
CA THR A 37 5.01 10.99 0.79
C THR A 37 4.80 9.54 0.37
N ILE A 38 4.15 9.31 -0.77
CA ILE A 38 4.00 7.97 -1.37
C ILE A 38 5.37 7.33 -1.68
N LYS A 39 6.40 8.14 -1.91
CA LYS A 39 7.77 7.67 -2.11
C LYS A 39 8.41 7.16 -0.82
N ASP A 40 8.10 7.77 0.33
CA ASP A 40 8.59 7.31 1.64
C ASP A 40 8.00 5.94 2.01
N ILE A 41 6.68 5.87 2.11
CA ILE A 41 5.86 4.92 1.37
C ILE A 41 6.54 3.65 0.83
N ALA A 42 6.72 3.69 -0.49
CA ALA A 42 7.25 2.62 -1.31
C ALA A 42 8.67 2.23 -0.88
N ARG A 43 9.50 3.20 -0.47
CA ARG A 43 10.85 2.94 0.02
C ARG A 43 10.84 2.08 1.29
N VAL A 44 9.97 2.37 2.27
CA VAL A 44 9.85 1.55 3.49
C VAL A 44 9.20 0.20 3.18
N ALA A 45 8.21 0.18 2.29
CA ALA A 45 7.61 -1.06 1.83
C ALA A 45 8.55 -1.92 0.97
N GLY A 46 9.64 -1.38 0.42
CA GLY A 46 10.53 -2.10 -0.48
C GLY A 46 9.90 -2.41 -1.84
N ILE A 47 9.03 -1.53 -2.34
CA ILE A 47 8.36 -1.67 -3.65
C ILE A 47 8.56 -0.40 -4.49
N ALA A 48 8.23 -0.48 -5.77
CA ALA A 48 8.24 0.70 -6.64
C ALA A 48 7.08 1.66 -6.30
N ASP A 49 7.33 2.96 -6.40
CA ASP A 49 6.31 4.01 -6.16
C ASP A 49 5.04 3.76 -6.98
N GLY A 50 5.20 3.37 -8.25
CA GLY A 50 4.10 3.04 -9.16
C GLY A 50 3.22 1.88 -8.69
N THR A 51 3.80 0.93 -7.94
CA THR A 51 3.05 -0.22 -7.41
C THR A 51 2.04 0.22 -6.36
N ILE A 52 2.30 1.27 -5.57
CA ILE A 52 1.33 1.77 -4.58
C ILE A 52 0.04 2.23 -5.27
N TYR A 53 0.16 2.88 -6.42
CA TYR A 53 -0.99 3.37 -7.19
C TYR A 53 -1.87 2.27 -7.77
N THR A 54 -1.43 1.00 -7.74
CA THR A 54 -2.28 -0.16 -8.06
C THR A 54 -3.23 -0.52 -6.91
N TYR A 55 -2.90 -0.14 -5.68
CA TYR A 55 -3.68 -0.50 -4.47
C TYR A 55 -4.41 0.70 -3.87
N PHE A 56 -3.86 1.91 -4.01
CA PHE A 56 -4.39 3.12 -3.41
C PHE A 56 -4.33 4.29 -4.40
N SER A 57 -5.43 5.03 -4.53
CA SER A 57 -5.49 6.16 -5.47
C SER A 57 -4.82 7.41 -4.92
N SER A 58 -4.69 7.54 -3.60
CA SER A 58 -4.10 8.70 -2.94
C SER A 58 -3.43 8.35 -1.60
N LYS A 59 -2.61 9.28 -1.08
CA LYS A 59 -2.04 9.18 0.28
C LYS A 59 -3.13 9.13 1.35
N THR A 60 -4.27 9.79 1.11
CA THR A 60 -5.42 9.75 2.02
C THR A 60 -6.04 8.36 2.03
N ASP A 61 -6.16 7.69 0.88
CA ASP A 61 -6.69 6.32 0.84
C ASP A 61 -5.78 5.36 1.60
N VAL A 62 -4.46 5.54 1.50
CA VAL A 62 -3.49 4.77 2.30
C VAL A 62 -3.70 4.98 3.81
N LEU A 63 -4.05 6.22 4.23
CA LEU A 63 -4.34 6.51 5.63
C LEU A 63 -5.66 5.86 6.09
N LEU A 64 -6.67 5.80 5.22
CA LEU A 64 -7.98 5.23 5.54
C LEU A 64 -7.97 3.70 5.58
N GLY A 65 -6.98 3.06 4.97
CA GLY A 65 -6.82 1.61 4.98
C GLY A 65 -7.69 0.95 3.95
#